data_AF-A0A6A6NN96-F1
#
_entry.id   AF-A0A6A6NN96-F1
#
_cell.length_a   1.000
_cell.length_b   1.000
_cell.length_c   1.000
_cell.angle_alpha   90.00
_cell.angle_beta   90.00
_cell.angle_gamma   90.00
#
_symmetry.space_group_name_H-M   'P 1'
#
loop_
_entity.id
_entity.type
_entity.pdbx_description
1 polymer ?
#
loop_
_entity_poly.entity_id
_entity_poly.type
_entity_poly.pdbx_seq_one_letter_code
_entity_poly.pdbx_strand_id
1 'polypeptide(L)'
;MSSKSQLAIAPYKAEFLKTCLEGDVLKFGTFTLKSKRISPYFFNAGLFFRADLLHSISFAYANALAEYAASNSLEFDVLFGPAYKGIPLATAAVDKLAAIDRAKYGRTSYSFNRKEAKDHGEGGSIVGAPLAGQRVVIVDDVITAGTAIREAIEIIKREGGTLVGILVAFDRQEKTPSLTDDDGEPRPSAIGEVRKQYGIPVLSILTLDDVIEFLKGLGTEEDLKRLEEYRAKYKASD
;
A
#
# COMPACT_ATOMS: atom_id res chain seq x y z
N MET A 1 -18.54 -31.97 10.19
CA MET A 1 -18.61 -30.50 10.29
C MET A 1 -17.22 -30.00 10.64
N SER A 2 -16.43 -29.61 9.65
CA SER A 2 -15.05 -29.16 9.88
C SER A 2 -15.08 -27.74 10.44
N SER A 3 -14.56 -27.57 11.66
CA SER A 3 -14.32 -26.29 12.29
C SER A 3 -13.34 -25.50 11.42
N LYS A 4 -13.84 -24.61 10.57
CA LYS A 4 -12.99 -23.62 9.90
C LYS A 4 -12.38 -22.76 10.99
N SER A 5 -11.09 -22.94 11.27
CA SER A 5 -10.30 -22.02 12.06
C SER A 5 -10.53 -20.61 11.50
N GLN A 6 -11.09 -19.73 12.32
CA GLN A 6 -11.27 -18.34 11.95
C GLN A 6 -9.87 -17.75 11.74
N LEU A 7 -9.58 -17.32 10.50
CA LEU A 7 -8.30 -16.69 10.19
C LEU A 7 -8.10 -15.47 11.09
N ALA A 8 -6.90 -15.30 11.65
CA ALA A 8 -6.58 -14.19 12.55
C ALA A 8 -6.39 -12.83 11.84
N ILE A 9 -6.79 -12.72 10.56
CA ILE A 9 -6.71 -11.51 9.75
C ILE A 9 -8.10 -10.95 9.46
N ALA A 10 -8.18 -9.63 9.25
CA ALA A 10 -9.46 -8.97 8.94
C ALA A 10 -10.11 -9.56 7.66
N PRO A 11 -11.45 -9.67 7.59
CA PRO A 11 -12.13 -10.31 6.46
C PRO A 11 -11.77 -9.72 5.08
N TYR A 12 -11.68 -8.39 4.95
CA TYR A 12 -11.32 -7.76 3.68
C TYR A 12 -9.88 -8.07 3.26
N LYS A 13 -8.96 -8.30 4.20
CA LYS A 13 -7.58 -8.72 3.90
C LYS A 13 -7.57 -10.15 3.37
N ALA A 14 -8.34 -11.05 3.99
CA ALA A 14 -8.45 -12.43 3.54
C ALA A 14 -9.05 -12.54 2.13
N GLU A 15 -10.10 -11.77 1.85
CA GLU A 15 -10.70 -11.69 0.52
C GLU A 15 -9.72 -11.11 -0.50
N PHE A 16 -9.04 -10.02 -0.16
CA PHE A 16 -8.04 -9.40 -1.02
C PHE A 16 -6.86 -10.34 -1.32
N LEU A 17 -6.36 -11.07 -0.33
CA LEU A 17 -5.32 -12.09 -0.51
C LEU A 17 -5.78 -13.20 -1.46
N LYS A 18 -7.01 -13.70 -1.28
CA LYS A 18 -7.58 -14.70 -2.16
C LYS A 18 -7.64 -14.20 -3.61
N THR A 19 -8.14 -12.98 -3.84
CA THR A 19 -8.15 -12.38 -5.18
C THR A 19 -6.74 -12.19 -5.73
N CYS A 20 -5.76 -11.83 -4.89
CA CYS A 20 -4.38 -11.69 -5.34
C CYS A 20 -3.78 -13.01 -5.82
N LEU A 21 -4.10 -14.12 -5.16
CA LEU A 21 -3.64 -15.46 -5.56
C LEU A 21 -4.34 -15.92 -6.85
N GLU A 22 -5.67 -15.82 -6.92
CA GLU A 22 -6.45 -16.20 -8.11
C GLU A 22 -6.12 -15.33 -9.33
N GLY A 23 -5.79 -14.06 -9.08
CA GLY A 23 -5.41 -13.07 -10.09
C GLY A 23 -3.94 -13.06 -10.46
N ASP A 24 -3.14 -14.00 -9.95
CA ASP A 24 -1.69 -14.07 -10.20
C ASP A 24 -0.90 -12.81 -9.76
N VAL A 25 -1.53 -11.93 -8.98
CA VAL A 25 -0.93 -10.74 -8.38
C VAL A 25 0.11 -11.14 -7.35
N LEU A 26 -0.21 -12.14 -6.52
CA LEU A 26 0.69 -12.75 -5.56
C LEU A 26 1.02 -14.17 -6.03
N LYS A 27 2.30 -14.47 -6.21
CA LYS A 27 2.80 -15.81 -6.59
C LYS A 27 3.78 -16.33 -5.58
N PHE A 28 3.78 -17.64 -5.38
CA PHE A 28 4.83 -18.37 -4.64
C PHE A 28 5.72 -19.14 -5.62
N GLY A 29 7.00 -19.26 -5.31
CA GLY A 29 8.01 -19.79 -6.23
C GLY A 29 9.38 -19.23 -5.91
N THR A 30 10.25 -19.10 -6.91
CA THR A 30 11.60 -18.53 -6.72
C THR A 30 11.75 -17.32 -7.62
N PHE A 31 11.95 -16.14 -7.03
CA PHE A 31 12.00 -14.86 -7.75
C PHE A 31 13.23 -14.05 -7.36
N THR A 32 13.90 -13.45 -8.34
CA THR A 32 14.98 -12.49 -8.10
C THR A 32 14.42 -11.08 -8.06
N LEU A 33 14.54 -10.40 -6.92
CA LEU A 33 14.07 -9.02 -6.75
C LEU A 33 15.05 -8.00 -7.36
N LYS A 34 14.63 -6.73 -7.47
CA LYS A 34 15.52 -5.61 -7.86
C LYS A 34 16.74 -5.47 -6.93
N SER A 35 16.58 -5.87 -5.67
CA SER A 35 17.66 -5.93 -4.68
C SER A 35 18.59 -7.14 -4.86
N LYS A 36 18.41 -7.96 -5.89
CA LYS A 36 19.07 -9.26 -6.13
C LYS A 36 18.73 -10.36 -5.11
N ARG A 37 17.96 -10.06 -4.06
CA ARG A 37 17.48 -11.08 -3.11
C ARG A 37 16.64 -12.12 -3.83
N ILE A 38 16.81 -13.38 -3.42
CA ILE A 38 15.94 -14.50 -3.83
C ILE A 38 14.75 -14.58 -2.88
N SER A 39 13.56 -14.29 -3.41
CA SER A 39 12.29 -14.25 -2.70
C SER A 39 11.44 -15.49 -3.00
N PRO A 40 10.82 -16.11 -1.98
CA PRO A 40 9.92 -17.25 -2.18
C PRO A 40 8.54 -16.82 -2.72
N TYR A 41 8.33 -15.51 -2.88
CA TYR A 41 7.09 -14.94 -3.37
C TYR A 41 7.33 -13.67 -4.20
N PHE A 42 6.35 -13.30 -5.03
CA PHE A 42 6.37 -12.06 -5.79
C PHE A 42 4.99 -11.40 -5.82
N PHE A 43 4.95 -10.08 -5.61
CA PHE A 43 3.73 -9.28 -5.64
C PHE A 43 3.81 -8.28 -6.79
N ASN A 44 2.88 -8.35 -7.74
CA ASN A 44 2.84 -7.48 -8.91
C ASN A 44 1.54 -6.67 -8.99
N ALA A 45 1.58 -5.47 -8.41
CA ALA A 45 0.45 -4.55 -8.47
C ALA A 45 0.07 -4.08 -9.89
N GLY A 46 0.94 -4.28 -10.89
CA GLY A 46 0.60 -4.00 -12.29
C GLY A 46 -0.51 -4.88 -12.85
N LEU A 47 -0.91 -5.94 -12.14
CA LEU A 47 -1.95 -6.88 -12.58
C LEU A 47 -3.38 -6.45 -12.18
N PHE A 48 -3.55 -5.37 -11.41
CA PHE A 48 -4.88 -4.84 -11.04
C PHE A 48 -5.56 -4.06 -12.18
N PHE A 49 -5.65 -4.66 -13.38
CA PHE A 49 -6.23 -4.03 -14.59
C PHE A 49 -7.64 -4.53 -14.96
N ARG A 50 -8.09 -5.65 -14.40
CA ARG A 50 -9.42 -6.24 -14.65
C ARG A 50 -10.40 -5.76 -13.58
N ALA A 51 -11.70 -5.70 -13.90
CA ALA A 51 -12.72 -5.10 -13.04
C ALA A 51 -12.83 -5.74 -11.64
N ASP A 52 -12.76 -7.07 -11.54
CA ASP A 52 -12.74 -7.83 -10.28
C ASP A 52 -11.47 -7.53 -9.45
N LEU A 53 -10.30 -7.46 -10.10
CA LEU A 53 -9.04 -7.15 -9.44
C LEU A 53 -9.04 -5.70 -8.93
N LEU A 54 -9.46 -4.74 -9.76
CA LEU A 54 -9.60 -3.33 -9.39
C LEU A 54 -10.62 -3.16 -8.25
N HIS A 55 -11.75 -3.88 -8.32
CA HIS A 55 -12.74 -3.89 -7.25
C HIS A 55 -12.13 -4.36 -5.94
N SER A 56 -11.41 -5.49 -5.96
CA SER A 56 -10.80 -6.08 -4.76
C SER A 56 -9.76 -5.15 -4.12
N ILE A 57 -8.83 -4.58 -4.89
CA ILE A 57 -7.82 -3.66 -4.34
C ILE A 57 -8.44 -2.35 -3.82
N SER A 58 -9.38 -1.76 -4.56
CA SER A 58 -10.03 -0.50 -4.15
C SER A 58 -10.89 -0.70 -2.89
N PHE A 59 -11.60 -1.83 -2.80
CA PHE A 59 -12.35 -2.20 -1.61
C PHE A 59 -11.42 -2.36 -0.41
N ALA A 60 -10.29 -3.04 -0.58
CA ALA A 60 -9.33 -3.25 0.49
C ALA A 60 -8.65 -1.95 0.94
N TYR A 61 -8.31 -1.03 0.02
CA TYR A 61 -7.82 0.32 0.36
C TYR A 61 -8.83 1.09 1.21
N ALA A 62 -10.10 1.13 0.80
CA ALA A 62 -11.13 1.88 1.50
C ALA A 62 -11.39 1.32 2.90
N ASN A 63 -11.43 -0.01 3.06
CA ASN A 63 -11.61 -0.65 4.36
C ASN A 63 -10.40 -0.39 5.29
N ALA A 64 -9.17 -0.58 4.79
CA ALA A 64 -7.96 -0.34 5.58
C ALA A 64 -7.89 1.12 6.08
N LEU A 65 -8.20 2.08 5.21
CA LEU A 65 -8.21 3.50 5.59
C LEU A 65 -9.36 3.82 6.56
N ALA A 66 -10.57 3.33 6.30
CA ALA A 66 -11.74 3.58 7.16
C ALA A 66 -11.56 2.97 8.57
N GLU A 67 -11.02 1.75 8.65
CA GLU A 67 -10.72 1.07 9.91
C GLU A 67 -9.66 1.84 10.72
N TYR A 68 -8.57 2.23 10.06
CA TYR A 68 -7.51 3.01 10.71
C TYR A 68 -8.04 4.38 11.18
N ALA A 69 -8.82 5.07 10.33
CA ALA A 69 -9.38 6.37 10.64
C ALA A 69 -10.37 6.33 11.80
N ALA A 70 -11.21 5.30 11.89
CA ALA A 70 -12.10 5.10 13.02
C ALA A 70 -11.33 4.83 14.32
N SER A 71 -10.29 4.00 14.27
CA SER A 71 -9.56 3.56 15.46
C SER A 71 -8.57 4.58 16.01
N ASN A 72 -8.06 5.48 15.14
CA ASN A 72 -7.02 6.45 15.50
C ASN A 72 -7.49 7.91 15.38
N SER A 73 -8.78 8.13 15.14
CA SER A 73 -9.34 9.47 14.89
C SER A 73 -8.60 10.23 13.79
N LEU A 74 -8.13 9.53 12.75
CA LEU A 74 -7.48 10.15 11.60
C LEU A 74 -8.55 10.83 10.75
N GLU A 75 -8.37 12.13 10.52
CA GLU A 75 -9.22 12.88 9.61
C GLU A 75 -8.45 13.24 8.34
N PHE A 76 -9.11 13.09 7.18
CA PHE A 76 -8.53 13.36 5.87
C PHE A 76 -9.61 13.85 4.91
N ASP A 77 -9.20 14.64 3.91
CA ASP A 77 -10.10 15.28 2.96
C ASP A 77 -9.82 14.83 1.52
N VAL A 78 -8.55 14.57 1.20
CA VAL A 78 -8.11 14.21 -0.16
C VAL A 78 -7.26 12.95 -0.15
N LEU A 79 -7.57 11.99 -1.04
CA LEU A 79 -6.65 10.92 -1.41
C LEU A 79 -5.78 11.38 -2.59
N PHE A 80 -4.47 11.44 -2.38
CA PHE A 80 -3.51 11.82 -3.40
C PHE A 80 -2.82 10.59 -4.01
N GLY A 81 -3.00 10.37 -5.30
CA GLY A 81 -2.39 9.27 -6.04
C GLY A 81 -1.19 9.72 -6.87
N PRO A 82 0.06 9.38 -6.51
CA PRO A 82 1.22 9.78 -7.29
C PRO A 82 1.19 9.17 -8.70
N ALA A 83 1.53 9.97 -9.72
CA ALA A 83 1.53 9.48 -11.08
C ALA A 83 2.59 8.39 -11.33
N TYR A 84 2.28 7.28 -12.01
CA TYR A 84 1.00 6.99 -12.69
C TYR A 84 0.10 6.02 -11.92
N LYS A 85 0.69 5.11 -11.14
CA LYS A 85 -0.03 3.98 -10.54
C LYS A 85 -1.00 4.41 -9.43
N GLY A 86 -0.67 5.46 -8.67
CA GLY A 86 -1.55 5.97 -7.63
C GLY A 86 -2.85 6.56 -8.16
N ILE A 87 -2.89 7.00 -9.43
CA ILE A 87 -4.07 7.65 -10.04
C ILE A 87 -5.31 6.74 -10.01
N PRO A 88 -5.31 5.54 -10.61
CA PRO A 88 -6.47 4.65 -10.55
C PRO A 88 -6.77 4.19 -9.11
N LEU A 89 -5.76 4.04 -8.26
CA LEU A 89 -5.92 3.58 -6.88
C LEU A 89 -6.66 4.62 -6.03
N ALA A 90 -6.20 5.88 -6.03
CA ALA A 90 -6.84 6.96 -5.29
C ALA A 90 -8.27 7.20 -5.78
N THR A 91 -8.47 7.22 -7.11
CA THR A 91 -9.78 7.43 -7.72
C THR A 91 -10.79 6.36 -7.29
N ALA A 92 -10.41 5.09 -7.39
CA ALA A 92 -11.30 3.98 -7.03
C ALA A 92 -11.49 3.85 -5.51
N ALA A 93 -10.47 4.15 -4.70
CA ALA A 93 -10.58 4.12 -3.25
C ALA A 93 -11.57 5.17 -2.71
N VAL A 94 -11.61 6.39 -3.29
CA VAL A 94 -12.60 7.41 -2.92
C VAL A 94 -14.03 6.93 -3.19
N ASP A 95 -14.29 6.31 -4.34
CA ASP A 95 -15.60 5.73 -4.65
C ASP A 95 -16.01 4.66 -3.61
N LYS A 96 -15.08 3.78 -3.24
CA LYS A 96 -15.32 2.73 -2.24
C LYS A 96 -15.52 3.28 -0.82
N LEU A 97 -14.81 4.34 -0.43
CA LEU A 97 -15.04 5.01 0.85
C LEU A 97 -16.47 5.55 0.96
N ALA A 98 -16.95 6.22 -0.10
CA ALA A 98 -18.32 6.73 -0.12
C ALA A 98 -19.38 5.62 -0.05
N ALA A 99 -19.05 4.41 -0.51
CA ALA A 99 -19.91 3.23 -0.37
C ALA A 99 -19.92 2.64 1.05
N ILE A 100 -18.82 2.77 1.81
CA ILE A 100 -18.74 2.33 3.22
C ILE A 100 -19.61 3.23 4.10
N ASP A 101 -19.42 4.54 4.00
CA ASP A 101 -20.20 5.53 4.76
C ASP A 101 -20.25 6.84 3.97
N ARG A 102 -21.37 7.04 3.26
CA ARG A 102 -21.58 8.25 2.45
C ARG A 102 -21.68 9.51 3.30
N ALA A 103 -22.20 9.43 4.52
CA ALA A 103 -22.34 10.60 5.37
C ALA A 103 -20.96 11.09 5.85
N LYS A 104 -20.06 10.16 6.15
CA LYS A 104 -18.68 10.47 6.57
C LYS A 104 -17.75 10.80 5.40
N TYR A 105 -17.74 9.97 4.35
CA TYR A 105 -16.74 10.05 3.28
C TYR A 105 -17.27 10.61 1.96
N GLY A 106 -18.56 10.94 1.85
CA GLY A 106 -19.16 11.42 0.59
C GLY A 106 -18.63 12.76 0.08
N ARG A 107 -17.79 13.45 0.86
CA ARG A 107 -17.08 14.68 0.49
C ARG A 107 -15.57 14.48 0.30
N THR A 108 -15.04 13.30 0.64
CA THR A 108 -13.64 12.96 0.35
C THR A 108 -13.40 13.06 -1.15
N SER A 109 -12.33 13.74 -1.53
CA SER A 109 -11.96 13.95 -2.92
C SER A 109 -10.69 13.19 -3.28
N TYR A 110 -10.37 13.11 -4.57
CA TYR A 110 -9.07 12.60 -5.02
C TYR A 110 -8.30 13.70 -5.76
N SER A 111 -6.98 13.54 -5.78
CA SER A 111 -6.06 14.40 -6.52
C SER A 111 -4.86 13.58 -6.99
N PHE A 112 -4.17 14.04 -8.02
CA PHE A 112 -2.91 13.45 -8.49
C PHE A 112 -2.05 14.49 -9.21
N ASN A 113 -0.75 14.22 -9.31
CA ASN A 113 0.15 15.08 -10.08
C ASN A 113 0.26 14.65 -11.55
N ARG A 114 0.64 15.60 -12.41
CA ARG A 114 1.25 15.33 -13.72
C ARG A 114 2.76 15.20 -13.54
N LYS A 115 3.42 14.42 -14.41
CA LYS A 115 4.89 14.36 -14.47
C LYS A 115 5.49 15.62 -15.13
N GLU A 116 4.74 16.25 -16.02
CA GLU A 116 5.11 17.51 -16.67
C GLU A 116 3.97 18.51 -16.48
N ALA A 117 4.32 19.75 -16.13
CA ALA A 117 3.35 20.83 -16.03
C ALA A 117 2.77 21.14 -17.42
N LYS A 118 1.50 21.56 -17.46
CA LYS A 118 0.92 22.11 -18.70
C LYS A 118 1.15 23.61 -18.77
N ASP A 119 1.58 24.07 -19.94
CA ASP A 119 1.77 25.49 -20.24
C ASP A 119 0.46 26.19 -20.68
N HIS A 120 -0.62 25.44 -20.92
CA HIS A 120 -1.89 25.93 -21.48
C HIS A 120 -3.12 25.27 -20.80
N GLY A 121 -4.27 25.95 -20.77
CA GLY A 121 -5.52 25.49 -20.12
C GLY A 121 -5.62 25.91 -18.65
N GLU A 122 -6.19 25.06 -17.77
CA GLU A 122 -6.18 25.28 -16.30
C GLU A 122 -4.75 25.30 -15.69
N GLY A 123 -3.72 24.93 -16.48
CA GLY A 123 -2.31 25.01 -16.09
C GLY A 123 -1.92 24.09 -14.95
N GLY A 124 -0.66 24.18 -14.53
CA GLY A 124 -0.17 23.54 -13.31
C GLY A 124 0.10 22.03 -13.41
N SER A 125 0.47 21.45 -12.26
CA SER A 125 0.86 20.05 -12.13
C SER A 125 -0.14 19.19 -11.37
N ILE A 126 -1.29 19.72 -10.95
CA ILE A 126 -2.29 19.01 -10.14
C ILE A 126 -3.58 18.79 -10.94
N VAL A 127 -4.20 17.64 -10.77
CA VAL A 127 -5.52 17.30 -11.32
C VAL A 127 -6.38 16.72 -10.21
N GLY A 128 -7.65 17.14 -10.15
CA GLY A 128 -8.57 16.78 -9.08
C GLY A 128 -8.74 17.92 -8.07
N ALA A 129 -9.01 17.58 -6.82
CA ALA A 129 -9.21 18.60 -5.77
C ALA A 129 -7.93 19.41 -5.50
N PRO A 130 -8.05 20.73 -5.25
CA PRO A 130 -6.92 21.54 -4.79
C PRO A 130 -6.43 21.03 -3.44
N LEU A 131 -5.11 21.10 -3.20
CA LEU A 131 -4.50 20.58 -1.98
C LEU A 131 -4.41 21.63 -0.86
N ALA A 132 -4.47 22.92 -1.20
CA ALA A 132 -4.32 24.01 -0.24
C ALA A 132 -5.33 23.91 0.91
N GLY A 133 -4.81 23.82 2.15
CA GLY A 133 -5.61 23.70 3.37
C GLY A 133 -6.27 22.33 3.59
N GLN A 134 -6.03 21.35 2.72
CA GLN A 134 -6.59 20.00 2.84
C GLN A 134 -5.66 19.06 3.62
N ARG A 135 -6.24 18.08 4.30
CA ARG A 135 -5.53 16.93 4.87
C ARG A 135 -5.47 15.81 3.85
N VAL A 136 -4.26 15.38 3.53
CA VAL A 136 -3.99 14.52 2.39
C VAL A 136 -3.44 13.18 2.83
N VAL A 137 -4.03 12.09 2.33
CA VAL A 137 -3.49 10.74 2.43
C VAL A 137 -2.93 10.33 1.07
N ILE A 138 -1.67 9.92 1.01
CA ILE A 138 -1.10 9.35 -0.22
C ILE A 138 -1.57 7.90 -0.36
N VAL A 139 -1.97 7.51 -1.58
CA VAL A 139 -2.31 6.12 -1.93
C VAL A 139 -1.41 5.66 -3.07
N ASP A 140 -0.64 4.58 -2.87
CA ASP A 140 0.29 4.03 -3.88
C ASP A 140 0.46 2.51 -3.74
N ASP A 141 0.99 1.82 -4.74
CA ASP A 141 1.02 0.35 -4.73
C ASP A 141 1.96 -0.27 -3.68
N VAL A 142 3.26 0.01 -3.75
CA VAL A 142 4.29 -0.51 -2.85
C VAL A 142 5.40 0.51 -2.64
N ILE A 143 5.96 0.59 -1.42
CA ILE A 143 7.13 1.42 -1.16
C ILE A 143 8.39 0.58 -1.42
N THR A 144 9.13 0.97 -2.47
CA THR A 144 10.45 0.38 -2.78
C THR A 144 11.57 1.26 -2.19
N ALA A 145 12.12 2.19 -2.97
CA ALA A 145 13.11 3.17 -2.50
C ALA A 145 12.48 4.44 -1.90
N GLY A 146 11.15 4.52 -1.86
CA GLY A 146 10.41 5.68 -1.36
C GLY A 146 10.48 6.94 -2.24
N THR A 147 11.15 6.90 -3.41
CA THR A 147 11.34 8.08 -4.27
C THR A 147 10.02 8.73 -4.70
N ALA A 148 9.05 7.93 -5.18
CA ALA A 148 7.74 8.44 -5.61
C ALA A 148 6.95 9.05 -4.45
N ILE A 149 7.03 8.43 -3.26
CA ILE A 149 6.43 8.96 -2.04
C ILE A 149 7.06 10.29 -1.66
N ARG A 150 8.39 10.39 -1.62
CA ARG A 150 9.10 11.63 -1.29
C ARG A 150 8.74 12.77 -2.27
N GLU A 151 8.67 12.47 -3.56
CA GLU A 151 8.22 13.43 -4.58
C GLU A 151 6.78 13.90 -4.30
N ALA A 152 5.87 12.97 -4.00
CA ALA A 152 4.49 13.30 -3.67
C ALA A 152 4.36 14.16 -2.41
N ILE A 153 5.16 13.89 -1.37
CA ILE A 153 5.18 14.69 -0.15
C ILE A 153 5.59 16.14 -0.45
N GLU A 154 6.65 16.34 -1.23
CA GLU A 154 7.11 17.69 -1.60
C GLU A 154 6.07 18.42 -2.46
N ILE A 155 5.38 17.71 -3.37
CA ILE A 155 4.27 18.27 -4.14
C ILE A 155 3.15 18.71 -3.20
N ILE A 156 2.66 17.84 -2.32
CA ILE A 156 1.57 18.16 -1.38
C ILE A 156 1.92 19.39 -0.54
N LYS A 157 3.15 19.44 -0.01
CA LYS A 157 3.65 20.57 0.78
C LYS A 157 3.69 21.87 -0.03
N ARG A 158 4.20 21.82 -1.26
CA ARG A 158 4.28 22.99 -2.16
C ARG A 158 2.91 23.54 -2.52
N GLU A 159 1.93 22.66 -2.73
CA GLU A 159 0.54 23.04 -3.05
C GLU A 159 -0.28 23.43 -1.79
N GLY A 160 0.34 23.49 -0.62
CA GLY A 160 -0.28 23.95 0.64
C GLY A 160 -1.14 22.90 1.35
N GLY A 161 -1.01 21.62 0.99
CA GLY A 161 -1.67 20.51 1.68
C GLY A 161 -0.90 20.02 2.90
N THR A 162 -1.62 19.42 3.83
CA THR A 162 -1.05 18.78 5.03
C THR A 162 -1.09 17.27 4.84
N LEU A 163 0.08 16.63 4.75
CA LEU A 163 0.16 15.17 4.71
C LEU A 163 -0.22 14.59 6.08
N VAL A 164 -1.23 13.72 6.12
CA VAL A 164 -1.69 13.07 7.37
C VAL A 164 -1.51 11.55 7.37
N GLY A 165 -1.16 10.95 6.22
CA GLY A 165 -0.84 9.54 6.15
C GLY A 165 -0.44 9.06 4.76
N ILE A 166 0.10 7.85 4.72
CA ILE A 166 0.38 7.11 3.49
C ILE A 166 -0.26 5.73 3.63
N LEU A 167 -0.89 5.22 2.58
CA LEU A 167 -1.45 3.88 2.53
C LEU A 167 -0.99 3.16 1.27
N VAL A 168 -0.41 1.98 1.44
CA VAL A 168 0.02 1.12 0.32
C VAL A 168 -0.64 -0.25 0.30
N ALA A 169 -0.61 -0.95 -0.84
CA ALA A 169 -1.25 -2.25 -0.95
C ALA A 169 -0.52 -3.31 -0.14
N PHE A 170 0.81 -3.27 -0.12
CA PHE A 170 1.60 -4.32 0.49
C PHE A 170 2.89 -3.82 1.13
N ASP A 171 3.06 -4.11 2.41
CA ASP A 171 4.30 -3.98 3.16
C ASP A 171 5.02 -5.33 3.23
N ARG A 172 6.22 -5.39 2.64
CA ARG A 172 7.06 -6.59 2.65
C ARG A 172 7.68 -6.86 4.02
N GLN A 173 7.67 -5.89 4.93
CA GLN A 173 8.32 -5.90 6.25
C GLN A 173 9.80 -6.28 6.17
N GLU A 174 10.44 -5.90 5.07
CA GLU A 174 11.84 -6.18 4.79
C GLU A 174 12.72 -4.98 5.11
N LYS A 175 13.92 -5.26 5.62
CA LYS A 175 14.97 -4.27 5.76
C LYS A 175 15.44 -3.74 4.41
N THR A 176 15.81 -2.47 4.36
CA THR A 176 16.38 -1.85 3.16
C THR A 176 17.63 -2.61 2.67
N PRO A 177 17.83 -2.78 1.35
CA PRO A 177 19.01 -3.46 0.81
C PRO A 177 20.32 -2.75 1.18
N SER A 178 21.42 -3.51 1.22
CA SER A 178 22.74 -2.91 1.47
C SER A 178 23.31 -2.37 0.17
N LEU A 179 24.14 -1.34 0.26
CA LEU A 179 24.98 -0.92 -0.86
C LEU A 179 26.10 -1.94 -1.14
N THR A 180 26.47 -2.74 -0.14
CA THR A 180 27.55 -3.73 -0.19
C THR A 180 27.06 -5.17 -0.13
N ASP A 181 25.76 -5.42 -0.42
CA ASP A 181 25.11 -6.73 -0.40
C ASP A 181 25.22 -7.49 0.96
N ASP A 182 25.50 -6.81 2.09
CA ASP A 182 25.59 -7.41 3.42
C ASP A 182 24.23 -7.51 4.14
N ASP A 183 23.40 -8.48 3.80
CA ASP A 183 22.13 -8.71 4.52
C ASP A 183 22.31 -9.27 5.97
N GLY A 184 23.49 -9.14 6.58
CA GLY A 184 23.79 -9.56 7.95
C GLY A 184 23.33 -8.56 9.02
N GLU A 185 23.45 -7.25 8.75
CA GLU A 185 23.18 -6.22 9.76
C GLU A 185 21.69 -5.85 9.86
N PRO A 186 21.16 -5.57 11.08
CA PRO A 186 19.82 -5.04 11.29
C PRO A 186 19.66 -3.66 10.64
N ARG A 187 18.53 -3.45 9.95
CA ARG A 187 18.19 -2.19 9.29
C ARG A 187 16.67 -1.97 9.28
N PRO A 188 16.23 -0.70 9.20
CA PRO A 188 14.81 -0.39 9.09
C PRO A 188 14.24 -0.79 7.73
N SER A 189 12.92 -0.88 7.67
CA SER A 189 12.17 -0.98 6.43
C SER A 189 12.11 0.38 5.73
N ALA A 190 11.83 0.38 4.42
CA ALA A 190 11.57 1.63 3.70
C ALA A 190 10.36 2.39 4.27
N ILE A 191 9.36 1.66 4.78
CA ILE A 191 8.20 2.21 5.50
C ILE A 191 8.61 2.85 6.83
N GLY A 192 9.47 2.19 7.59
CA GLY A 192 10.05 2.68 8.84
C GLY A 192 10.83 3.97 8.69
N GLU A 193 11.67 4.04 7.65
CA GLU A 193 12.42 5.24 7.31
C GLU A 193 11.49 6.41 7.02
N VAL A 194 10.44 6.20 6.21
CA VAL A 194 9.44 7.23 5.90
C VAL A 194 8.69 7.65 7.17
N ARG A 195 8.22 6.69 7.98
CA ARG A 195 7.52 6.97 9.24
C ARG A 195 8.38 7.81 10.19
N LYS A 196 9.64 7.42 10.39
CA LYS A 196 10.60 8.14 11.25
C LYS A 196 10.91 9.55 10.73
N GLN A 197 11.06 9.70 9.42
CA GLN A 197 11.44 10.96 8.81
C GLN A 197 10.30 11.99 8.85
N TYR A 198 9.06 11.57 8.60
CA TYR A 198 7.94 12.49 8.43
C TYR A 198 6.98 12.53 9.64
N GLY A 199 7.11 11.60 10.59
CA GLY A 199 6.26 11.57 11.79
C GLY A 199 4.78 11.29 11.49
N ILE A 200 4.48 10.67 10.35
CA ILE A 200 3.12 10.35 9.90
C ILE A 200 2.90 8.84 9.83
N PRO A 201 1.64 8.36 9.98
CA PRO A 201 1.34 6.96 9.80
C PRO A 201 1.57 6.52 8.36
N VAL A 202 2.22 5.36 8.22
CA VAL A 202 2.40 4.65 6.96
C VAL A 202 1.76 3.29 7.13
N LEU A 203 0.64 3.10 6.45
CA LEU A 203 -0.27 1.97 6.52
C LEU A 203 -0.05 1.04 5.34
N SER A 204 -0.44 -0.23 5.51
CA SER A 204 -0.58 -1.16 4.40
C SER A 204 -1.89 -1.93 4.50
N ILE A 205 -2.46 -2.33 3.35
CA ILE A 205 -3.57 -3.28 3.33
C ILE A 205 -3.07 -4.63 3.82
N LEU A 206 -1.98 -5.11 3.22
CA LEU A 206 -1.35 -6.39 3.55
C LEU A 206 0.07 -6.19 4.07
N THR A 207 0.47 -7.10 4.94
CA THR A 207 1.83 -7.27 5.43
C THR A 207 2.32 -8.69 5.10
N LEU A 208 3.63 -8.93 5.18
CA LEU A 208 4.16 -10.29 5.05
C LEU A 208 3.60 -11.21 6.15
N ASP A 209 3.36 -10.68 7.35
CA ASP A 209 2.72 -11.42 8.43
C ASP A 209 1.27 -11.81 8.09
N ASP A 210 0.49 -10.93 7.44
CA ASP A 210 -0.87 -11.28 6.95
C ASP A 210 -0.81 -12.45 5.94
N VAL A 211 0.18 -12.46 5.04
CA VAL A 211 0.38 -13.52 4.04
C VAL A 211 0.74 -14.85 4.72
N ILE A 212 1.67 -14.82 5.69
CA ILE A 212 2.08 -16.01 6.44
C ILE A 212 0.89 -16.58 7.22
N GLU A 213 0.12 -15.72 7.90
CA GLU A 213 -1.04 -16.15 8.67
C GLU A 213 -2.13 -16.77 7.77
N PHE A 214 -2.38 -16.17 6.61
CA PHE A 214 -3.31 -16.73 5.63
C PHE A 214 -2.87 -18.12 5.12
N LEU A 215 -1.57 -18.30 4.88
CA LEU A 215 -1.03 -19.56 4.39
C LEU A 215 -1.02 -20.68 5.41
N LYS A 216 -1.02 -20.41 6.72
CA LYS A 216 -1.17 -21.49 7.73
C LYS A 216 -2.45 -22.31 7.54
N GLY A 217 -3.50 -21.71 6.97
CA GLY A 217 -4.78 -22.38 6.73
C GLY A 217 -4.94 -23.00 5.33
N LEU A 218 -4.10 -22.64 4.35
CA LEU A 218 -4.34 -22.95 2.93
C LEU A 218 -3.09 -23.34 2.14
N GLY A 219 -1.89 -23.01 2.62
CA GLY A 219 -0.62 -23.22 1.95
C GLY A 219 -0.02 -24.61 2.21
N THR A 220 1.03 -24.94 1.46
CA THR A 220 1.85 -26.12 1.75
C THR A 220 2.80 -25.82 2.91
N GLU A 221 3.19 -26.86 3.67
CA GLU A 221 4.22 -26.72 4.71
C GLU A 221 5.54 -26.17 4.13
N GLU A 222 5.85 -26.50 2.88
CA GLU A 222 7.06 -26.04 2.20
C GLU A 222 7.02 -24.54 1.83
N ASP A 223 5.87 -24.03 1.37
CA ASP A 223 5.70 -22.59 1.09
C ASP A 223 5.80 -21.78 2.38
N LEU A 224 5.15 -22.26 3.45
CA LEU A 224 5.19 -21.62 4.76
C LEU A 224 6.61 -21.58 5.31
N LYS A 225 7.34 -22.70 5.27
CA LYS A 225 8.73 -22.78 5.71
C LYS A 225 9.62 -21.80 4.94
N ARG A 226 9.52 -21.76 3.61
CA ARG A 226 10.31 -20.85 2.76
C ARG A 226 10.03 -19.38 3.09
N LEU A 227 8.78 -19.02 3.35
CA LEU A 227 8.41 -17.66 3.77
C LEU A 227 8.93 -17.30 5.16
N GLU A 228 8.86 -18.22 6.12
CA GLU A 228 9.37 -17.99 7.47
C GLU A 228 10.90 -17.83 7.49
N GLU A 229 11.62 -18.66 6.73
CA GLU A 229 13.08 -18.53 6.53
C GLU A 229 13.43 -17.20 5.86
N TYR A 230 12.69 -16.81 4.82
CA TYR A 230 12.88 -15.53 4.16
C TYR A 230 12.63 -14.34 5.10
N ARG A 231 11.52 -14.38 5.85
CA ARG A 231 11.20 -13.38 6.87
C ARG A 231 12.32 -13.31 7.91
N ALA A 232 12.75 -14.43 8.48
CA ALA A 232 13.81 -14.44 9.49
C ALA A 232 15.11 -13.78 8.99
N LYS A 233 15.45 -13.99 7.71
CA LYS A 233 16.67 -13.43 7.11
C LYS A 233 16.57 -11.92 6.82
N TYR A 234 15.43 -11.44 6.32
CA TYR A 234 15.28 -10.08 5.81
C TYR A 234 14.37 -9.17 6.62
N LYS A 235 13.80 -9.64 7.74
CA LYS A 235 12.93 -8.85 8.62
C LYS A 235 13.59 -7.53 8.99
N ALA A 236 12.81 -6.46 8.91
CA ALA A 236 13.22 -5.13 9.34
C ALA A 236 13.34 -5.01 10.87
N SER A 237 14.13 -4.03 11.34
CA SER A 237 14.37 -3.80 12.76
C SER A 237 13.28 -2.99 13.47
N ASP A 238 12.37 -2.37 12.72
CA ASP A 238 11.32 -1.45 13.18
C ASP A 238 9.92 -2.08 13.24
#